data_AF-A0ABD3SS08-F1
#
_entry.id   AF-A0ABD3SS08-F1
#
_cell.length_a   1.000
_cell.length_b   1.000
_cell.length_c   1.000
_cell.angle_alpha   90.00
_cell.angle_beta   90.00
_cell.angle_gamma   90.00
#
_symmetry.space_group_name_H-M   'P 1'
#
loop_
_entity.id
_entity.type
_entity.pdbx_description
1 polymer ?
#
loop_
_entity_poly.entity_id
_entity_poly.type
_entity_poly.pdbx_seq_one_letter_code
_entity_poly.pdbx_strand_id
1 'polypeptide(L)'
;MTTNSYSEHYRRDGVRITHDPYAPGMAEKYGTPGRTDGEGFDPYADSVVLEYTAASSCVIHPIIRLPDQDHNPHPGPVYAGGGYALSTLMLEDAAMLTSMLDKFPDLANDVTTGGAQSLHMCGMSPHNQHAARYLVEHDADIEALDTYGMTPLQRMASNNLATGARVLLEAGADFTNVGKCGRSPLHIARGSAANDVGSSGSKSNVIKLIVTKREGAPEVGGEYHPRSPVDIPKGFAAVCEAQGWDILSTWARLNGVDPRADTWFAHSTNDSYIYHNKIDGKWWIDGPDGKGVWVVDGPTHAPPSHGWTHMKKSTKEGGPKILTIRKLKDKR
;
A
#
# COMPACT_ATOMS: atom_id res chain seq x y z
N MET A 1 27.14 3.00 -20.56
CA MET A 1 25.79 2.49 -20.24
C MET A 1 25.59 2.70 -18.75
N THR A 2 25.13 3.88 -18.38
CA THR A 2 24.87 4.26 -16.99
C THR A 2 23.43 3.84 -16.66
N THR A 3 23.31 2.80 -15.84
CA THR A 3 22.05 2.41 -15.21
C THR A 3 21.58 3.57 -14.34
N ASN A 4 20.46 4.18 -14.70
CA ASN A 4 19.90 5.30 -13.96
C ASN A 4 19.33 4.76 -12.64
N SER A 5 20.11 4.92 -11.58
CA SER A 5 19.78 4.56 -10.19
C SER A 5 18.80 5.57 -9.61
N TYR A 6 17.55 5.59 -10.11
CA TYR A 6 16.44 6.29 -9.45
C TYR A 6 15.94 5.56 -8.19
N SER A 7 16.60 4.48 -7.78
CA SER A 7 16.09 3.53 -6.80
C SER A 7 16.35 3.86 -5.33
N GLU A 8 17.10 4.92 -4.99
CA GLU A 8 17.68 4.99 -3.62
C GLU A 8 17.36 6.22 -2.76
N HIS A 9 16.32 7.00 -3.05
CA HIS A 9 15.99 8.13 -2.18
C HIS A 9 14.50 8.10 -1.79
N TYR A 10 14.18 7.40 -0.70
CA TYR A 10 12.91 7.51 0.01
C TYR A 10 13.18 8.04 1.42
N ARG A 11 12.32 8.92 1.90
CA ARG A 11 12.33 9.39 3.30
C ARG A 11 11.97 8.24 4.24
N ARG A 12 12.28 8.39 5.53
CA ARG A 12 11.93 7.40 6.57
C ARG A 12 10.43 7.11 6.65
N ASP A 13 9.60 8.08 6.27
CA ASP A 13 8.13 7.96 6.21
C ASP A 13 7.61 7.35 4.90
N GLY A 14 8.51 6.95 3.97
CA GLY A 14 8.17 6.27 2.73
C GLY A 14 7.82 7.20 1.56
N VAL A 15 7.93 8.52 1.75
CA VAL A 15 7.74 9.50 0.67
C VAL A 15 8.95 9.45 -0.27
N ARG A 16 8.70 9.38 -1.58
CA ARG A 16 9.74 9.38 -2.61
C ARG A 16 10.44 10.73 -2.68
N ILE A 17 11.77 10.70 -2.77
CA ILE A 17 12.60 11.88 -3.06
C ILE A 17 12.80 11.92 -4.57
N THR A 18 12.35 13.01 -5.20
CA THR A 18 12.30 13.17 -6.67
C THR A 18 13.46 13.97 -7.24
N HIS A 19 14.45 14.33 -6.42
CA HIS A 19 15.66 15.06 -6.80
C HIS A 19 16.92 14.24 -6.44
N ASP A 20 18.09 14.64 -6.97
CA ASP A 20 19.37 14.10 -6.53
C ASP A 20 19.84 14.85 -5.27
N PRO A 21 19.80 14.23 -4.08
CA PRO A 21 20.19 14.89 -2.84
C PRO A 21 21.72 15.07 -2.72
N TYR A 22 22.50 14.40 -3.57
CA TYR A 22 23.97 14.49 -3.63
C TYR A 22 24.47 15.37 -4.79
N ALA A 23 23.58 16.07 -5.48
CA ALA A 23 23.95 16.97 -6.56
C ALA A 23 24.98 18.02 -6.08
N PRO A 24 25.92 18.45 -6.94
CA PRO A 24 26.93 19.46 -6.57
C PRO A 24 26.30 20.72 -5.96
N GLY A 25 26.84 21.17 -4.82
CA GLY A 25 26.35 22.34 -4.09
C GLY A 25 25.27 22.08 -3.03
N MET A 26 24.65 20.89 -3.00
CA MET A 26 23.62 20.56 -1.99
C MET A 26 24.19 20.54 -0.56
N ALA A 27 25.34 19.90 -0.36
CA ALA A 27 25.97 19.79 0.95
C ALA A 27 26.54 21.13 1.47
N GLU A 28 26.96 22.02 0.57
CA GLU A 28 27.45 23.36 0.90
C GLU A 28 26.29 24.28 1.29
N LYS A 29 25.14 24.15 0.64
CA LYS A 29 23.97 25.00 0.87
C LYS A 29 23.14 24.58 2.08
N TYR A 30 22.91 23.28 2.27
CA TYR A 30 21.96 22.74 3.26
C TYR A 30 22.61 21.85 4.32
N GLY A 31 23.92 21.63 4.24
CA GLY A 31 24.67 20.77 5.15
C GLY A 31 24.82 19.32 4.67
N THR A 32 25.65 18.56 5.38
CA THR A 32 25.94 17.15 5.08
C THR A 32 24.87 16.21 5.65
N PRO A 33 24.72 14.97 5.16
CA PRO A 33 23.73 14.01 5.66
C PRO A 33 23.72 13.90 7.20
N GLY A 34 22.55 14.04 7.82
CA GLY A 34 22.38 13.97 9.28
C GLY A 34 22.87 15.19 10.05
N ARG A 35 23.29 16.26 9.36
CA ARG A 35 23.65 17.57 9.91
C ARG A 35 23.02 18.66 9.06
N THR A 36 21.71 18.83 9.22
CA THR A 36 20.94 19.89 8.57
C THR A 36 21.42 21.26 9.04
N ASP A 37 21.23 22.27 8.21
CA ASP A 37 21.42 23.65 8.60
C ASP A 37 20.44 24.08 9.73
N GLY A 38 20.63 25.31 10.23
CA GLY A 38 19.81 25.88 11.31
C GLY A 38 18.35 26.14 10.92
N GLU A 39 17.97 25.91 9.66
CA GLU A 39 16.63 26.12 9.11
C GLU A 39 15.81 24.81 9.07
N GLY A 40 16.43 23.67 9.40
CA GLY A 40 15.74 22.39 9.62
C GLY A 40 15.34 21.64 8.35
N PHE A 41 15.88 22.02 7.18
CA PHE A 41 15.69 21.31 5.92
C PHE A 41 16.83 20.30 5.70
N ASP A 42 16.48 19.03 5.51
CA ASP A 42 17.42 17.95 5.19
C ASP A 42 17.23 17.50 3.74
N PRO A 43 18.11 17.84 2.77
CA PRO A 43 17.94 17.37 1.40
C PRO A 43 18.01 15.83 1.28
N TYR A 44 18.52 15.13 2.29
CA TYR A 44 18.60 13.67 2.37
C TYR A 44 17.39 13.03 3.06
N ALA A 45 16.59 13.81 3.78
CA ALA A 45 15.42 13.32 4.53
C ALA A 45 14.12 14.08 4.26
N ASP A 46 14.13 15.14 3.43
CA ASP A 46 13.01 15.96 3.00
C ASP A 46 12.85 15.93 1.48
N SER A 47 11.60 15.98 1.03
CA SER A 47 11.23 15.88 -0.37
C SER A 47 11.03 17.28 -0.95
N VAL A 48 11.71 17.57 -2.07
CA VAL A 48 11.51 18.79 -2.86
C VAL A 48 10.82 18.40 -4.16
N VAL A 49 9.70 19.05 -4.46
CA VAL A 49 8.99 18.85 -5.73
C VAL A 49 9.58 19.80 -6.78
N LEU A 50 9.83 19.27 -7.98
CA LEU A 50 10.12 20.07 -9.17
C LEU A 50 8.98 21.05 -9.42
N GLU A 51 9.28 22.34 -9.45
CA GLU A 51 8.30 23.39 -9.71
C GLU A 51 7.71 23.23 -11.11
N TYR A 52 6.42 22.86 -11.21
CA TYR A 52 5.67 22.86 -12.45
C TYR A 52 5.03 24.24 -12.64
N THR A 53 5.69 25.13 -13.39
CA THR A 53 4.96 26.29 -13.93
C THR A 53 4.02 25.76 -15.02
N ALA A 54 2.72 25.87 -14.79
CA ALA A 54 1.69 25.61 -15.80
C ALA A 54 1.92 26.54 -17.00
N ALA A 55 2.64 26.06 -18.01
CA ALA A 55 2.68 26.64 -19.32
C ALA A 55 2.08 25.62 -20.28
N SER A 56 1.00 26.04 -20.92
CA SER A 56 0.19 25.33 -21.90
C SER A 56 1.00 24.73 -23.06
N SER A 57 1.68 23.61 -22.86
CA SER A 57 2.15 22.73 -23.93
C SER A 57 2.77 21.47 -23.34
N CYS A 58 2.18 20.33 -23.67
CA CYS A 58 2.60 19.00 -23.29
C CYS A 58 3.91 18.63 -24.02
N VAL A 59 5.07 19.02 -23.47
CA VAL A 59 6.39 18.48 -23.87
C VAL A 59 7.26 18.38 -22.62
N ILE A 60 7.69 17.16 -22.28
CA ILE A 60 8.53 16.87 -21.11
C ILE A 60 10.00 16.94 -21.52
N HIS A 61 10.75 17.93 -21.04
CA HIS A 61 12.21 17.93 -21.05
C HIS A 61 12.74 18.12 -19.62
N PRO A 62 13.72 17.31 -19.16
CA PRO A 62 14.38 17.52 -17.89
C PRO A 62 15.29 18.76 -18.01
N ILE A 63 14.95 19.85 -17.32
CA ILE A 63 15.79 21.05 -17.27
C ILE A 63 16.18 21.28 -15.81
N ILE A 64 17.47 21.07 -15.50
CA ILE A 64 18.10 21.64 -14.30
C ILE A 64 18.41 23.09 -14.65
N ARG A 65 17.66 24.06 -14.13
CA ARG A 65 18.04 25.48 -14.22
C ARG A 65 18.91 25.86 -13.03
N LEU A 66 20.08 26.45 -13.31
CA LEU A 66 20.85 27.24 -12.36
C LEU A 66 20.26 28.67 -12.24
N PRO A 67 20.55 29.38 -11.15
CA PRO A 67 19.61 30.27 -10.47
C PRO A 67 19.64 31.69 -11.02
N ASP A 68 18.46 32.31 -11.17
CA ASP A 68 18.35 33.77 -11.11
C ASP A 68 17.68 34.18 -9.80
N GLN A 69 18.32 35.19 -9.21
CA GLN A 69 18.22 35.65 -7.85
C GLN A 69 16.99 36.54 -7.68
N ASP A 70 15.96 36.07 -6.99
CA ASP A 70 14.93 36.91 -6.35
C ASP A 70 13.94 36.04 -5.55
N HIS A 71 14.43 35.16 -4.67
CA HIS A 71 13.54 34.39 -3.79
C HIS A 71 13.79 34.71 -2.31
N ASN A 72 12.66 34.77 -1.60
CA ASN A 72 12.47 35.04 -0.18
C ASN A 72 13.71 34.74 0.70
N PRO A 73 14.29 35.73 1.40
CA PRO A 73 15.49 35.55 2.22
C PRO A 73 15.25 34.72 3.50
N HIS A 74 14.00 34.37 3.79
CA HIS A 74 13.60 33.46 4.87
C HIS A 74 12.53 32.47 4.37
N PRO A 75 12.88 31.50 3.51
CA PRO A 75 11.96 30.43 3.22
C PRO A 75 11.97 29.50 4.44
N GLY A 76 10.87 29.48 5.20
CA GLY A 76 10.56 28.34 6.06
C GLY A 76 10.54 27.04 5.23
N PRO A 77 10.43 25.85 5.85
CA PRO A 77 10.51 24.57 5.15
C PRO A 77 9.72 24.65 3.85
N VAL A 78 10.39 24.47 2.71
CA VAL A 78 9.80 24.63 1.37
C VAL A 78 8.82 23.48 1.14
N TYR A 79 7.66 23.58 1.77
CA TYR A 79 6.44 22.97 1.29
C TYR A 79 5.99 23.85 0.12
N ALA A 80 6.57 23.60 -1.07
CA ALA A 80 5.89 24.05 -2.28
C ALA A 80 4.50 23.44 -2.22
N GLY A 81 3.46 24.27 -2.20
CA GLY A 81 2.05 23.90 -1.97
C GLY A 81 1.44 22.97 -3.02
N GLY A 82 2.22 22.08 -3.63
CA GLY A 82 1.81 20.95 -4.46
C GLY A 82 2.47 19.64 -4.02
N GLY A 83 2.64 19.39 -2.71
CA GLY A 83 3.28 18.23 -2.06
C GLY A 83 2.63 16.86 -2.31
N TYR A 84 2.29 16.62 -3.58
CA TYR A 84 1.45 15.61 -4.16
C TYR A 84 2.33 14.67 -4.97
N ALA A 85 2.23 13.36 -4.74
CA ALA A 85 2.91 12.35 -5.55
C ALA A 85 2.55 12.57 -7.04
N LEU A 86 3.44 12.22 -7.97
CA LEU A 86 3.23 12.54 -9.38
C LEU A 86 1.89 12.00 -9.94
N SER A 87 1.46 10.82 -9.48
CA SER A 87 0.16 10.24 -9.83
C SER A 87 -1.03 11.04 -9.30
N THR A 88 -0.86 11.81 -8.21
CA THR A 88 -1.92 12.65 -7.64
C THR A 88 -2.16 13.94 -8.43
N LEU A 89 -1.17 14.41 -9.20
CA LEU A 89 -1.32 15.56 -10.11
C LEU A 89 -2.14 15.21 -11.37
N MET A 90 -2.33 13.90 -11.64
CA MET A 90 -2.93 13.40 -12.88
C MET A 90 -4.30 12.74 -12.65
N LEU A 91 -4.89 12.85 -11.45
CA LEU A 91 -6.16 12.18 -11.13
C LEU A 91 -7.34 12.66 -11.97
N GLU A 92 -7.24 13.84 -12.57
CA GLU A 92 -8.29 14.41 -13.42
C GLU A 92 -8.21 13.91 -14.87
N ASP A 93 -7.03 13.48 -15.32
CA ASP A 93 -6.80 12.97 -16.68
C ASP A 93 -6.51 11.47 -16.66
N ALA A 94 -7.56 10.69 -16.89
CA ALA A 94 -7.48 9.23 -16.90
C ALA A 94 -6.49 8.67 -17.94
N ALA A 95 -6.35 9.31 -19.10
CA ALA A 95 -5.47 8.83 -20.16
C ALA A 95 -4.01 9.07 -19.77
N MET A 96 -3.72 10.27 -19.24
CA MET A 96 -2.40 10.60 -18.72
C MET A 96 -2.03 9.72 -17.53
N LEU A 97 -2.95 9.55 -16.57
CA LEU A 97 -2.75 8.69 -15.40
C LEU A 97 -2.44 7.25 -15.82
N THR A 98 -3.24 6.66 -16.71
CA THR A 98 -3.02 5.29 -17.20
C THR A 98 -1.66 5.18 -17.89
N SER A 99 -1.36 6.08 -18.83
CA SER A 99 -0.06 6.06 -19.53
C SER A 99 1.14 6.17 -18.58
N MET A 100 0.98 6.90 -17.48
CA MET A 100 2.03 7.07 -16.49
C MET A 100 2.18 5.83 -15.60
N LEU A 101 1.08 5.23 -15.16
CA LEU A 101 1.09 4.00 -14.38
C LEU A 101 1.63 2.81 -15.18
N ASP A 102 1.31 2.73 -16.48
CA ASP A 102 1.90 1.74 -17.40
C ASP A 102 3.43 1.84 -17.46
N LYS A 103 3.96 3.07 -17.48
CA LYS A 103 5.41 3.33 -17.53
C LYS A 103 6.07 3.16 -16.17
N PHE A 104 5.37 3.49 -15.10
CA PHE A 104 5.89 3.50 -13.73
C PHE A 104 4.85 2.92 -12.74
N PRO A 105 4.71 1.59 -12.68
CA PRO A 105 3.67 0.93 -11.87
C PRO A 105 3.70 1.28 -10.39
N ASP A 106 4.90 1.50 -9.82
CA ASP A 106 5.06 1.85 -8.41
C ASP A 106 4.34 3.15 -8.02
N LEU A 107 4.03 4.04 -8.99
CA LEU A 107 3.33 5.29 -8.73
C LEU A 107 1.89 5.11 -8.24
N ALA A 108 1.30 3.93 -8.43
CA ALA A 108 -0.04 3.62 -7.90
C ALA A 108 -0.08 3.69 -6.36
N ASN A 109 1.07 3.40 -5.71
CA ASN A 109 1.23 3.28 -4.27
C ASN A 109 2.19 4.32 -3.68
N ASP A 110 2.55 5.33 -4.46
CA ASP A 110 3.47 6.37 -4.01
C ASP A 110 2.85 7.18 -2.86
N VAL A 111 3.70 7.52 -1.89
CA VAL A 111 3.27 8.19 -0.66
C VAL A 111 3.45 9.69 -0.83
N THR A 112 2.37 10.43 -0.65
CA THR A 112 2.32 11.88 -0.66
C THR A 112 2.40 12.45 0.78
N THR A 113 2.37 13.78 0.90
CA THR A 113 2.34 14.46 2.20
C THR A 113 1.19 13.96 3.08
N GLY A 114 1.47 13.87 4.38
CA GLY A 114 0.51 13.28 5.33
C GLY A 114 0.37 11.77 5.20
N GLY A 115 1.35 11.06 4.61
CA GLY A 115 1.37 9.60 4.50
C GLY A 115 0.25 9.01 3.63
N ALA A 116 -0.50 9.87 2.92
CA ALA A 116 -1.56 9.46 2.03
C ALA A 116 -0.95 8.83 0.76
N GLN A 117 -1.74 8.01 0.08
CA GLN A 117 -1.43 7.49 -1.26
C GLN A 117 -2.47 8.00 -2.27
N SER A 118 -2.26 7.75 -3.56
CA SER A 118 -3.15 8.27 -4.61
C SER A 118 -4.61 7.88 -4.46
N LEU A 119 -4.90 6.69 -3.93
CA LEU A 119 -6.28 6.29 -3.59
C LEU A 119 -6.90 7.14 -2.47
N HIS A 120 -6.12 7.63 -1.51
CA HIS A 120 -6.61 8.59 -0.50
C HIS A 120 -6.93 9.93 -1.14
N MET A 121 -6.14 10.35 -2.13
CA MET A 121 -6.35 11.61 -2.86
C MET A 121 -7.58 11.56 -3.77
N CYS A 122 -7.94 10.39 -4.30
CA CYS A 122 -9.26 10.17 -4.90
C CYS A 122 -10.42 10.48 -3.93
N GLY A 123 -10.18 10.32 -2.63
CA GLY A 123 -11.14 10.61 -1.58
C GLY A 123 -11.31 12.10 -1.22
N MET A 124 -10.61 13.02 -1.89
CA MET A 124 -10.62 14.45 -1.54
C MET A 124 -11.61 15.31 -2.37
N SER A 125 -12.07 14.82 -3.53
CA SER A 125 -13.02 15.57 -4.37
C SER A 125 -13.95 14.65 -5.18
N PRO A 126 -15.16 15.13 -5.56
CA PRO A 126 -16.05 14.41 -6.47
C PRO A 126 -15.46 14.11 -7.85
N HIS A 127 -14.50 14.92 -8.31
CA HIS A 127 -13.84 14.70 -9.58
C HIS A 127 -12.79 13.58 -9.48
N ASN A 128 -11.94 13.61 -8.44
CA ASN A 128 -10.82 12.66 -8.28
C ASN A 128 -11.28 11.23 -7.97
N GLN A 129 -12.50 11.04 -7.44
CA GLN A 129 -13.02 9.71 -7.12
C GLN A 129 -13.08 8.78 -8.35
N HIS A 130 -13.16 9.34 -9.56
CA HIS A 130 -13.19 8.59 -10.81
C HIS A 130 -11.84 7.93 -11.14
N ALA A 131 -10.73 8.48 -10.66
CA ALA A 131 -9.40 7.90 -10.84
C ALA A 131 -9.19 6.59 -10.06
N ALA A 132 -10.02 6.32 -9.05
CA ALA A 132 -9.88 5.14 -8.19
C ALA A 132 -9.87 3.83 -8.97
N ARG A 133 -10.64 3.73 -10.06
CA ARG A 133 -10.68 2.53 -10.90
C ARG A 133 -9.33 2.26 -11.54
N TYR A 134 -8.74 3.27 -12.18
CA TYR A 134 -7.45 3.12 -12.87
C TYR A 134 -6.34 2.76 -11.88
N LEU A 135 -6.34 3.36 -10.68
CA LEU A 135 -5.39 3.02 -9.63
C LEU A 135 -5.56 1.57 -9.13
N VAL A 136 -6.79 1.11 -8.90
CA VAL A 136 -7.05 -0.28 -8.49
C VAL A 136 -6.64 -1.27 -9.59
N GLU A 137 -6.89 -0.94 -10.86
CA GLU A 137 -6.47 -1.75 -12.01
C GLU A 137 -4.94 -1.77 -12.20
N HIS A 138 -4.20 -0.85 -11.56
CA HIS A 138 -2.74 -0.81 -11.49
C HIS A 138 -2.23 -1.08 -10.08
N ASP A 139 -2.82 -2.05 -9.38
CA ASP A 139 -2.24 -2.63 -8.17
C ASP A 139 -2.14 -1.67 -6.97
N ALA A 140 -2.97 -0.62 -6.91
CA ALA A 140 -3.03 0.27 -5.75
C ALA A 140 -3.56 -0.44 -4.49
N ASP A 141 -2.95 -0.13 -3.34
CA ASP A 141 -3.27 -0.69 -2.03
C ASP A 141 -4.56 -0.08 -1.48
N ILE A 142 -5.66 -0.84 -1.63
CA ILE A 142 -6.99 -0.41 -1.20
C ILE A 142 -7.14 -0.34 0.33
N GLU A 143 -6.24 -0.96 1.09
CA GLU A 143 -6.23 -0.99 2.56
C GLU A 143 -5.06 -0.18 3.15
N ALA A 144 -4.40 0.66 2.36
CA ALA A 144 -3.34 1.53 2.87
C ALA A 144 -3.88 2.47 3.95
N LEU A 145 -3.01 2.87 4.88
CA LEU A 145 -3.35 3.85 5.92
C LEU A 145 -2.58 5.15 5.70
N ASP A 146 -3.30 6.27 5.74
CA ASP A 146 -2.69 7.58 5.86
C ASP A 146 -2.22 7.91 7.30
N THR A 147 -1.67 9.11 7.52
CA THR A 147 -1.22 9.55 8.87
C THR A 147 -2.33 9.65 9.91
N TYR A 148 -3.59 9.76 9.51
CA TYR A 148 -4.74 9.73 10.40
C TYR A 148 -5.20 8.29 10.68
N GLY A 149 -4.50 7.31 10.10
CA GLY A 149 -4.84 5.90 10.21
C GLY A 149 -6.15 5.55 9.52
N MET A 150 -6.50 6.31 8.47
CA MET A 150 -7.67 6.06 7.66
C MET A 150 -7.35 5.33 6.37
N THR A 151 -8.26 4.47 5.93
CA THR A 151 -8.20 3.82 4.61
C THR A 151 -8.77 4.73 3.51
N PRO A 152 -8.47 4.46 2.22
CA PRO A 152 -9.13 5.14 1.11
C PRO A 152 -10.66 5.07 1.16
N LEU A 153 -11.22 3.92 1.57
CA LEU A 153 -12.67 3.76 1.71
C LEU A 153 -13.25 4.66 2.80
N GLN A 154 -12.54 4.81 3.93
CA GLN A 154 -12.93 5.72 5.00
C GLN A 154 -12.87 7.19 4.55
N ARG A 155 -11.86 7.59 3.76
CA ARG A 155 -11.78 8.93 3.14
C ARG A 155 -12.97 9.20 2.23
N MET A 156 -13.30 8.25 1.36
CA MET A 156 -14.46 8.38 0.45
C MET A 156 -15.79 8.43 1.21
N ALA A 157 -15.94 7.63 2.28
CA ALA A 157 -17.10 7.68 3.15
C ALA A 157 -17.25 9.03 3.87
N SER A 158 -16.14 9.61 4.35
CA SER A 158 -16.14 10.89 5.06
C SER A 158 -16.61 12.05 4.18
N ASN A 159 -16.36 11.98 2.88
CA ASN A 159 -16.65 13.04 1.90
C ASN A 159 -17.83 12.73 0.96
N ASN A 160 -18.62 11.69 1.27
CA ASN A 160 -19.77 11.26 0.47
C ASN A 160 -19.45 10.97 -1.01
N LEU A 161 -18.35 10.26 -1.26
CA LEU A 161 -17.85 9.95 -2.60
C LEU A 161 -18.25 8.53 -3.03
N ALA A 162 -19.53 8.36 -3.34
CA ALA A 162 -20.14 7.06 -3.62
C ALA A 162 -19.54 6.31 -4.81
N THR A 163 -19.14 7.02 -5.87
CA THR A 163 -18.58 6.38 -7.08
C THR A 163 -17.23 5.76 -6.78
N GLY A 164 -16.34 6.48 -6.09
CA GLY A 164 -15.06 5.93 -5.65
C GLY A 164 -15.26 4.80 -4.63
N ALA A 165 -16.15 5.01 -3.64
CA ALA A 165 -16.40 4.01 -2.59
C ALA A 165 -16.90 2.69 -3.19
N ARG A 166 -17.77 2.75 -4.21
CA ARG A 166 -18.23 1.57 -4.94
C ARG A 166 -17.09 0.83 -5.63
N VAL A 167 -16.13 1.55 -6.24
CA VAL A 167 -14.95 0.91 -6.85
C VAL A 167 -14.13 0.16 -5.81
N LEU A 168 -13.89 0.75 -4.64
CA LEU A 168 -13.14 0.09 -3.57
C LEU A 168 -13.90 -1.13 -3.01
N LEU A 169 -15.22 -1.03 -2.85
CA LEU A 169 -16.05 -2.16 -2.42
C LEU A 169 -16.11 -3.29 -3.47
N GLU A 170 -16.16 -2.93 -4.77
CA GLU A 170 -16.04 -3.90 -5.88
C GLU A 170 -14.65 -4.55 -5.91
N ALA A 171 -13.62 -3.80 -5.54
CA ALA A 171 -12.27 -4.32 -5.32
C ALA A 171 -12.18 -5.17 -4.06
N GLY A 172 -13.21 -5.22 -3.21
CA GLY A 172 -13.22 -6.02 -2.01
C GLY A 172 -12.51 -5.38 -0.82
N ALA A 173 -12.58 -4.05 -0.69
CA ALA A 173 -12.15 -3.33 0.50
C ALA A 173 -12.97 -3.73 1.75
N ASP A 174 -12.32 -3.70 2.90
CA ASP A 174 -12.93 -4.06 4.18
C ASP A 174 -13.79 -2.93 4.74
N PHE A 175 -15.10 -3.08 4.62
CA PHE A 175 -16.08 -2.15 5.16
C PHE A 175 -16.24 -2.23 6.69
N THR A 176 -15.63 -3.22 7.34
CA THR A 176 -15.66 -3.41 8.80
C THR A 176 -14.42 -2.85 9.49
N ASN A 177 -13.34 -2.60 8.74
CA ASN A 177 -12.07 -2.10 9.26
C ASN A 177 -12.26 -0.76 9.99
N VAL A 178 -11.97 -0.74 11.29
CA VAL A 178 -12.02 0.48 12.11
C VAL A 178 -10.70 1.25 12.10
N GLY A 179 -9.66 0.73 11.45
CA GLY A 179 -8.33 1.33 11.35
C GLY A 179 -7.74 1.74 12.69
N LYS A 180 -6.84 2.73 12.68
CA LYS A 180 -6.40 3.42 13.90
C LYS A 180 -7.33 4.59 14.27
N CYS A 181 -8.22 4.99 13.36
CA CYS A 181 -9.21 6.05 13.61
C CYS A 181 -10.37 5.58 14.50
N GLY A 182 -10.50 4.28 14.76
CA GLY A 182 -11.48 3.68 15.67
C GLY A 182 -12.92 3.64 15.13
N ARG A 183 -13.13 3.90 13.84
CA ARG A 183 -14.47 3.95 13.22
C ARG A 183 -14.46 3.20 11.89
N SER A 184 -15.48 2.38 11.64
CA SER A 184 -15.61 1.71 10.34
C SER A 184 -16.10 2.68 9.26
N PRO A 185 -15.84 2.40 7.97
CA PRO A 185 -16.41 3.18 6.87
C PRO A 185 -17.92 3.45 7.01
N LEU A 186 -18.69 2.45 7.45
CA LEU A 186 -20.14 2.62 7.66
C LEU A 186 -20.47 3.60 8.80
N HIS A 187 -19.70 3.57 9.90
CA HIS A 187 -19.88 4.55 10.98
C HIS A 187 -19.55 5.96 10.52
N ILE A 188 -18.50 6.13 9.72
CA ILE A 188 -18.10 7.41 9.13
C ILE A 188 -19.19 7.92 8.18
N ALA A 189 -19.67 7.07 7.25
CA ALA A 189 -20.71 7.44 6.30
C ALA A 189 -21.99 7.94 6.99
N ARG A 190 -22.43 7.26 8.06
CA ARG A 190 -23.59 7.67 8.88
C ARG A 190 -23.36 8.99 9.60
N GLY A 191 -22.15 9.25 10.08
CA GLY A 191 -21.78 10.51 10.75
C GLY A 191 -21.69 11.70 9.78
N SER A 192 -21.35 11.45 8.52
CA SER A 192 -21.17 12.47 7.47
C SER A 192 -22.36 12.63 6.53
N ALA A 193 -23.52 12.01 6.82
CA ALA A 193 -24.72 11.98 5.97
C ALA A 193 -24.48 11.42 4.54
N ALA A 194 -23.51 10.52 4.39
CA ALA A 194 -23.18 9.87 3.13
C ALA A 194 -24.06 8.63 2.90
N ASN A 195 -25.24 8.82 2.31
CA ASN A 195 -26.27 7.77 2.18
C ASN A 195 -26.02 6.75 1.04
N ASP A 196 -25.11 7.07 0.12
CA ASP A 196 -24.92 6.30 -1.11
C ASP A 196 -23.84 5.20 -1.00
N VAL A 197 -23.14 5.11 0.13
CA VAL A 197 -22.10 4.09 0.39
C VAL A 197 -22.74 2.86 1.07
N GLY A 198 -23.31 1.97 0.26
CA GLY A 198 -24.02 0.75 0.72
C GLY A 198 -23.16 -0.52 0.84
N SER A 199 -23.61 -1.46 1.67
CA SER A 199 -22.95 -2.72 2.01
C SER A 199 -22.89 -3.70 0.82
N SER A 200 -21.69 -4.03 0.35
CA SER A 200 -21.45 -5.12 -0.61
C SER A 200 -20.78 -6.30 0.11
N GLY A 201 -21.36 -7.49 0.00
CA GLY A 201 -20.75 -8.72 0.49
C GLY A 201 -19.52 -9.07 -0.36
N SER A 202 -18.34 -9.06 0.25
CA SER A 202 -17.08 -9.31 -0.45
C SER A 202 -16.79 -10.82 -0.55
N LYS A 203 -16.70 -11.32 -1.79
CA LYS A 203 -16.01 -12.58 -2.09
C LYS A 203 -14.56 -12.25 -2.36
N SER A 204 -13.63 -13.13 -1.99
CA SER A 204 -12.22 -12.91 -2.31
C SER A 204 -12.03 -12.84 -3.83
N ASN A 205 -11.40 -11.75 -4.28
CA ASN A 205 -11.04 -11.45 -5.66
C ASN A 205 -9.53 -11.24 -5.81
N VAL A 206 -8.77 -11.76 -4.84
CA VAL A 206 -7.31 -11.65 -4.78
C VAL A 206 -6.71 -12.56 -5.85
N ILE A 207 -5.78 -12.01 -6.64
CA ILE A 207 -5.07 -12.75 -7.69
C ILE A 207 -3.59 -12.95 -7.37
N LYS A 208 -3.00 -12.05 -6.57
CA LYS A 208 -1.60 -12.12 -6.15
C LYS A 208 -1.40 -11.32 -4.85
N LEU A 209 -0.44 -11.74 -4.05
CA LEU A 209 0.09 -10.94 -2.93
C LEU A 209 1.57 -10.67 -3.16
N ILE A 210 2.03 -9.49 -2.75
CA ILE A 210 3.45 -9.15 -2.72
C ILE A 210 3.83 -8.83 -1.27
N VAL A 211 4.71 -9.65 -0.69
CA VAL A 211 5.18 -9.50 0.68
C VAL A 211 6.57 -8.88 0.66
N THR A 212 6.72 -7.75 1.34
CA THR A 212 8.02 -7.08 1.50
C THR A 212 8.95 -7.88 2.40
N LYS A 213 10.22 -8.03 1.97
CA LYS A 213 11.27 -8.67 2.78
C LYS A 213 11.57 -7.81 4.01
N ARG A 214 11.67 -8.43 5.19
CA ARG A 214 12.01 -7.76 6.45
C ARG A 214 13.12 -8.51 7.18
N GLU A 215 13.85 -7.76 8.01
CA GLU A 215 14.90 -8.30 8.87
C GLU A 215 14.31 -9.32 9.87
N GLY A 216 14.89 -10.52 9.91
CA GLY A 216 14.47 -11.62 10.79
C GLY A 216 13.62 -12.72 10.15
N ALA A 217 13.04 -12.49 8.97
CA ALA A 217 12.38 -13.55 8.18
C ALA A 217 12.39 -13.20 6.67
N PRO A 218 13.56 -13.03 6.03
CA PRO A 218 13.63 -12.68 4.61
C PRO A 218 13.03 -13.75 3.69
N GLU A 219 12.92 -15.00 4.16
CA GLU A 219 12.38 -16.13 3.42
C GLU A 219 10.89 -15.99 3.10
N VAL A 220 10.11 -15.25 3.90
CA VAL A 220 8.69 -15.05 3.62
C VAL A 220 8.43 -13.90 2.64
N GLY A 221 9.46 -13.16 2.22
CA GLY A 221 9.30 -12.06 1.28
C GLY A 221 9.34 -12.50 -0.18
N GLY A 222 8.35 -12.04 -0.95
CA GLY A 222 8.19 -12.36 -2.37
C GLY A 222 6.73 -12.41 -2.78
N GLU A 223 6.47 -13.08 -3.90
CA GLU A 223 5.13 -13.18 -4.49
C GLU A 223 4.40 -14.43 -4.02
N TYR A 224 3.10 -14.29 -3.78
CA TYR A 224 2.22 -15.40 -3.43
C TYR A 224 1.00 -15.45 -4.34
N HIS A 225 0.53 -16.67 -4.61
CA HIS A 225 -0.59 -16.94 -5.50
C HIS A 225 -1.66 -17.78 -4.80
N PRO A 226 -2.95 -17.53 -5.07
CA PRO A 226 -4.04 -18.29 -4.44
C PRO A 226 -3.97 -19.77 -4.82
N ARG A 227 -4.32 -20.64 -3.86
CA ARG A 227 -4.38 -22.09 -3.99
C ARG A 227 -5.75 -22.62 -3.61
N SER A 228 -6.04 -23.83 -4.11
CA SER A 228 -7.26 -24.52 -3.74
C SER A 228 -7.23 -24.83 -2.24
N PRO A 229 -8.33 -24.65 -1.49
CA PRO A 229 -8.33 -24.91 -0.05
C PRO A 229 -8.16 -26.40 0.29
N VAL A 230 -8.34 -27.30 -0.68
CA VAL A 230 -8.06 -28.73 -0.53
C VAL A 230 -6.57 -29.08 -0.74
N ASP A 231 -5.78 -28.18 -1.32
CA ASP A 231 -4.33 -28.36 -1.44
C ASP A 231 -3.69 -28.08 -0.07
N ILE A 232 -2.73 -28.91 0.32
CA ILE A 232 -2.09 -28.81 1.64
C ILE A 232 -0.65 -28.30 1.49
N PRO A 233 -0.26 -27.24 2.22
CA PRO A 233 1.12 -26.77 2.21
C PRO A 233 2.08 -27.85 2.72
N LYS A 234 3.24 -28.02 2.06
CA LYS A 234 4.23 -29.04 2.45
C LYS A 234 4.74 -28.83 3.88
N GLY A 235 5.04 -27.58 4.25
CA GLY A 235 5.47 -27.24 5.61
C GLY A 235 4.42 -27.62 6.65
N PHE A 236 3.14 -27.38 6.36
CA PHE A 236 2.04 -27.77 7.24
C PHE A 236 1.96 -29.29 7.44
N ALA A 237 2.06 -30.06 6.35
CA ALA A 237 2.05 -31.53 6.41
C ALA A 237 3.20 -32.07 7.27
N ALA A 238 4.41 -31.54 7.08
CA ALA A 238 5.60 -31.91 7.86
C ALA A 238 5.43 -31.63 9.36
N VAL A 239 4.79 -30.51 9.72
CA VAL A 239 4.48 -30.19 11.13
C VAL A 239 3.48 -31.18 11.71
N CYS A 240 2.41 -31.52 10.98
CA CYS A 240 1.43 -32.50 11.43
C CYS A 240 2.06 -33.88 11.65
N GLU A 241 2.88 -34.34 10.71
CA GLU A 241 3.62 -35.61 10.82
C GLU A 241 4.53 -35.63 12.05
N ALA A 242 5.30 -34.56 12.28
CA ALA A 242 6.19 -34.44 13.43
C ALA A 242 5.45 -34.44 14.77
N GLN A 243 4.19 -34.00 14.79
CA GLN A 243 3.34 -33.96 16.00
C GLN A 243 2.40 -35.17 16.13
N GLY A 244 2.37 -36.07 15.13
CA GLY A 244 1.43 -37.18 15.10
C GLY A 244 -0.04 -36.76 14.89
N TRP A 245 -0.27 -35.62 14.25
CA TRP A 245 -1.62 -35.12 13.94
C TRP A 245 -2.11 -35.61 12.59
N ASP A 246 -3.42 -35.82 12.47
CA ASP A 246 -4.04 -36.13 11.18
C ASP A 246 -4.03 -34.88 10.28
N ILE A 247 -3.35 -34.98 9.13
CA ILE A 247 -3.07 -33.85 8.25
C ILE A 247 -4.38 -33.26 7.68
N LEU A 248 -5.24 -34.12 7.14
CA LEU A 248 -6.44 -33.70 6.41
C LEU A 248 -7.45 -33.02 7.34
N SER A 249 -7.77 -33.64 8.47
CA SER A 249 -8.74 -33.08 9.43
C SER A 249 -8.21 -31.82 10.11
N THR A 250 -6.90 -31.74 10.38
CA THR A 250 -6.30 -30.54 10.98
C THR A 250 -6.32 -29.38 10.01
N TRP A 251 -5.95 -29.59 8.74
CA TRP A 251 -6.02 -28.56 7.71
C TRP A 251 -7.46 -28.08 7.47
N ALA A 252 -8.40 -29.02 7.35
CA ALA A 252 -9.80 -28.69 7.16
C ALA A 252 -10.40 -27.87 8.32
N ARG A 253 -9.93 -28.10 9.55
CA ARG A 253 -10.35 -27.32 10.72
C ARG A 253 -9.74 -25.92 10.76
N LEU A 254 -8.47 -25.77 10.35
CA LEU A 254 -7.75 -24.49 10.41
C LEU A 254 -8.05 -23.59 9.21
N ASN A 255 -7.88 -24.09 7.99
CA ASN A 255 -8.05 -23.31 6.77
C ASN A 255 -9.50 -23.35 6.25
N GLY A 256 -10.19 -24.49 6.44
CA GLY A 256 -11.41 -24.80 5.71
C GLY A 256 -11.14 -25.43 4.35
N VAL A 257 -12.18 -26.01 3.75
CA VAL A 257 -12.09 -26.77 2.49
C VAL A 257 -13.14 -26.33 1.45
N ASP A 258 -13.92 -25.28 1.70
CA ASP A 258 -14.93 -24.80 0.75
C ASP A 258 -14.27 -23.95 -0.35
N PRO A 259 -14.18 -24.42 -1.60
CA PRO A 259 -13.54 -23.66 -2.69
C PRO A 259 -14.24 -22.33 -3.03
N ARG A 260 -15.42 -22.07 -2.48
CA ARG A 260 -16.16 -20.81 -2.68
C ARG A 260 -15.90 -19.78 -1.59
N ALA A 261 -15.34 -20.18 -0.45
CA ALA A 261 -15.17 -19.35 0.73
C ALA A 261 -13.73 -19.33 1.24
N ASP A 262 -12.98 -20.41 1.00
CA ASP A 262 -11.68 -20.65 1.59
C ASP A 262 -10.59 -20.56 0.53
N THR A 263 -9.50 -19.88 0.85
CA THR A 263 -8.33 -19.74 -0.02
C THR A 263 -7.13 -19.47 0.86
N TRP A 264 -6.01 -20.09 0.52
CA TRP A 264 -4.70 -19.77 1.07
C TRP A 264 -3.76 -19.43 -0.09
N PHE A 265 -2.60 -18.87 0.23
CA PHE A 265 -1.67 -18.34 -0.76
C PHE A 265 -0.31 -19.03 -0.62
N ALA A 266 0.21 -19.58 -1.70
CA ALA A 266 1.52 -20.22 -1.74
C ALA A 266 2.57 -19.25 -2.30
N HIS A 267 3.74 -19.22 -1.66
CA HIS A 267 4.88 -18.48 -2.18
C HIS A 267 5.37 -19.10 -3.50
N SER A 268 5.81 -18.25 -4.43
CA SER A 268 6.18 -18.68 -5.77
C SER A 268 7.41 -19.58 -5.83
N THR A 269 8.32 -19.53 -4.85
CA THR A 269 9.65 -20.16 -4.98
C THR A 269 10.14 -21.01 -3.81
N ASN A 270 9.54 -20.96 -2.62
CA ASN A 270 10.15 -21.57 -1.43
C ASN A 270 9.18 -22.27 -0.46
N ASP A 271 8.00 -22.71 -0.90
CA ASP A 271 7.03 -23.44 -0.08
C ASP A 271 6.47 -22.69 1.16
N SER A 272 6.84 -21.42 1.39
CA SER A 272 6.18 -20.54 2.37
C SER A 272 4.71 -20.31 1.99
N TYR A 273 3.85 -19.99 2.96
CA TYR A 273 2.43 -19.85 2.70
C TYR A 273 1.71 -18.91 3.66
N ILE A 274 0.56 -18.41 3.23
CA ILE A 274 -0.30 -17.48 3.97
C ILE A 274 -1.71 -18.05 4.02
N TYR A 275 -2.32 -18.11 5.19
CA TYR A 275 -3.68 -18.62 5.35
C TYR A 275 -4.41 -17.92 6.49
N HIS A 276 -5.74 -17.94 6.44
CA HIS A 276 -6.58 -17.45 7.53
C HIS A 276 -6.95 -18.63 8.43
N ASN A 277 -6.43 -18.61 9.66
CA ASN A 277 -6.73 -19.61 10.65
C ASN A 277 -8.11 -19.35 11.28
N LYS A 278 -9.06 -20.25 11.00
CA LYS A 278 -10.45 -20.17 11.45
C LYS A 278 -10.62 -20.41 12.95
N ILE A 279 -9.65 -21.02 13.63
CA ILE A 279 -9.75 -21.31 15.06
C ILE A 279 -9.49 -20.05 15.89
N ASP A 280 -8.46 -19.29 15.55
CA ASP A 280 -8.09 -18.06 16.26
C ASP A 280 -8.57 -16.78 15.56
N GLY A 281 -9.05 -16.88 14.32
CA GLY A 281 -9.53 -15.75 13.52
C GLY A 281 -8.42 -14.85 12.98
N LYS A 282 -7.17 -15.34 12.93
CA LYS A 282 -6.01 -14.57 12.50
C LYS A 282 -5.51 -15.02 11.14
N TRP A 283 -4.87 -14.09 10.42
CA TRP A 283 -4.02 -14.43 9.30
C TRP A 283 -2.64 -14.84 9.79
N TRP A 284 -2.09 -15.86 9.14
CA TRP A 284 -0.78 -16.45 9.44
C TRP A 284 0.12 -16.39 8.20
N ILE A 285 1.40 -16.10 8.39
CA ILE A 285 2.47 -16.32 7.41
C ILE A 285 3.40 -17.35 7.99
N ASP A 286 3.53 -18.46 7.28
CA ASP A 286 4.39 -19.57 7.64
C ASP A 286 5.55 -19.65 6.65
N GLY A 287 6.75 -19.88 7.19
CA GLY A 287 7.92 -20.22 6.37
C GLY A 287 7.81 -21.63 5.80
N PRO A 288 8.84 -22.08 5.08
CA PRO A 288 8.86 -23.42 4.45
C PRO A 288 8.75 -24.55 5.49
N ASP A 289 9.11 -24.28 6.74
CA ASP A 289 9.07 -25.24 7.86
C ASP A 289 7.69 -25.39 8.52
N GLY A 290 6.71 -24.55 8.15
CA GLY A 290 5.33 -24.61 8.65
C GLY A 290 5.13 -24.18 10.11
N LYS A 291 6.13 -23.57 10.77
CA LYS A 291 6.07 -23.32 12.23
C LYS A 291 5.42 -21.99 12.65
N GLY A 292 4.89 -21.23 11.69
CA GLY A 292 4.40 -19.87 11.93
C GLY A 292 5.52 -18.86 12.14
N VAL A 293 5.45 -17.75 11.40
CA VAL A 293 6.40 -16.63 11.51
C VAL A 293 5.68 -15.37 11.97
N TRP A 294 4.61 -15.00 11.26
CA TRP A 294 3.86 -13.77 11.51
C TRP A 294 2.37 -14.04 11.66
N VAL A 295 1.72 -13.27 12.53
CA VAL A 295 0.26 -13.30 12.69
C VAL A 295 -0.33 -11.89 12.73
N VAL A 296 -1.57 -11.74 12.27
CA VAL A 296 -2.31 -10.47 12.33
C VAL A 296 -3.81 -10.71 12.41
N ASP A 297 -4.51 -9.82 13.12
CA ASP A 297 -5.98 -9.76 13.08
C ASP A 297 -6.43 -9.07 11.79
N GLY A 298 -7.45 -9.61 11.12
CA GLY A 298 -7.89 -9.05 9.84
C GLY A 298 -9.17 -9.64 9.29
N PRO A 299 -9.67 -9.11 8.17
CA PRO A 299 -10.87 -9.61 7.52
C PRO A 299 -10.61 -10.97 6.85
N THR A 300 -11.63 -11.81 6.75
CA THR A 300 -11.48 -13.17 6.19
C THR A 300 -11.23 -13.22 4.68
N HIS A 301 -11.54 -12.15 3.94
CA HIS A 301 -11.51 -12.16 2.48
C HIS A 301 -10.13 -11.86 1.88
N ALA A 302 -9.20 -11.29 2.66
CA ALA A 302 -7.82 -11.03 2.26
C ALA A 302 -6.92 -10.71 3.47
N PRO A 303 -5.61 -11.01 3.38
CA PRO A 303 -4.66 -10.64 4.44
C PRO A 303 -4.50 -9.12 4.57
N PRO A 304 -4.38 -8.58 5.80
CA PRO A 304 -4.07 -7.17 6.04
C PRO A 304 -2.73 -6.72 5.46
N SER A 305 -2.68 -5.47 5.00
CA SER A 305 -1.46 -4.87 4.44
C SER A 305 -0.38 -4.58 5.50
N HIS A 306 -0.76 -4.44 6.77
CA HIS A 306 0.12 -4.06 7.88
C HIS A 306 -0.33 -4.69 9.21
N GLY A 307 0.44 -4.46 10.29
CA GLY A 307 0.05 -4.86 11.67
C GLY A 307 0.53 -6.25 12.09
N TRP A 308 1.28 -6.92 11.22
CA TRP A 308 1.87 -8.23 11.46
C TRP A 308 2.80 -8.26 12.67
N THR A 309 2.59 -9.24 13.54
CA THR A 309 3.37 -9.47 14.76
C THR A 309 4.14 -10.78 14.67
N HIS A 310 5.43 -10.76 15.04
CA HIS A 310 6.29 -11.93 14.98
C HIS A 310 5.98 -12.89 16.13
N MET A 311 5.83 -14.19 15.85
CA MET A 311 5.41 -15.19 16.84
C MET A 311 6.42 -15.41 17.98
N LYS A 312 7.72 -15.26 17.71
CA LYS A 312 8.81 -15.56 18.68
C LYS A 312 9.50 -14.34 19.26
N LYS A 313 9.13 -13.12 18.85
CA LYS A 313 9.76 -11.88 19.30
C LYS A 313 8.68 -11.00 19.93
N SER A 314 8.91 -10.52 21.14
CA SER A 314 7.94 -9.64 21.83
C SER A 314 7.99 -8.19 21.32
N THR A 315 8.98 -7.85 20.50
CA THR A 315 9.12 -6.52 19.91
C THR A 315 8.18 -6.34 18.72
N LYS A 316 7.38 -5.26 18.73
CA LYS A 316 6.59 -4.77 17.58
C LYS A 316 7.50 -4.13 16.52
N GLU A 317 8.69 -4.66 16.27
CA GLU A 317 9.52 -4.20 15.16
C GLU A 317 8.78 -4.54 13.86
N GLY A 318 8.68 -3.54 12.99
CA GLY A 318 7.69 -3.50 11.90
C GLY A 318 7.63 -4.78 11.08
N GLY A 319 6.50 -5.48 11.18
CA GLY A 319 6.23 -6.69 10.42
C GLY A 319 6.19 -6.47 8.90
N PRO A 320 6.01 -7.55 8.12
CA PRO A 320 5.90 -7.46 6.68
C PRO A 320 4.77 -6.51 6.26
N LYS A 321 5.02 -5.75 5.20
CA LYS A 321 3.96 -5.09 4.44
C LYS A 321 3.50 -6.02 3.32
N ILE A 322 2.20 -6.20 3.18
CA ILE A 322 1.58 -6.99 2.11
C ILE A 322 0.83 -6.06 1.18
N LEU A 323 1.14 -6.12 -0.11
CA LEU A 323 0.32 -5.53 -1.15
C LEU A 323 -0.59 -6.62 -1.72
N THR A 324 -1.91 -6.43 -1.59
CA THR A 324 -2.93 -7.38 -2.03
C THR A 324 -3.46 -6.95 -3.39
N ILE A 325 -3.16 -7.73 -4.43
CA ILE A 325 -3.55 -7.46 -5.81
C ILE A 325 -4.86 -8.14 -6.14
N ARG A 326 -5.78 -7.39 -6.76
CA ARG A 326 -7.18 -7.80 -6.91
C ARG A 326 -7.70 -7.48 -8.29
N LYS A 327 -8.65 -8.30 -8.76
CA LYS A 327 -9.30 -8.08 -10.04
C LYS A 327 -10.70 -7.46 -9.84
N LEU A 328 -10.96 -6.34 -10.50
CA LEU A 328 -12.31 -5.78 -10.61
C LEU A 328 -13.16 -6.66 -11.54
N LYS A 329 -14.47 -6.66 -11.32
CA LYS A 329 -15.40 -7.29 -12.26
C LYS A 329 -15.46 -6.44 -13.53
N ASP A 330 -15.41 -7.09 -14.69
CA ASP A 330 -15.62 -6.43 -15.97
C ASP A 330 -17.02 -5.78 -15.98
N LYS A 331 -17.11 -4.55 -16.50
CA LYS A 331 -18.40 -3.87 -16.68
C LYS A 331 -19.21 -4.69 -17.69
N ARG A 332 -20.33 -5.27 -17.25
CA ARG A 332 -21.38 -5.75 -18.15
C ARG A 332 -22.21 -4.59 -18.66
#